data_AF-A0A1S8KJI7-F1
#
_entry.id   AF-A0A1S8KJI7-F1
#
_cell.length_a   1.000
_cell.length_b   1.000
_cell.length_c   1.000
_cell.angle_alpha   90.00
_cell.angle_beta   90.00
_cell.angle_gamma   90.00
#
_symmetry.space_group_name_H-M   'P 1'
#
loop_
_entity.id
_entity.type
_entity.pdbx_description
1 polymer ?
#
loop_
_entity_poly.entity_id
_entity_poly.type
_entity_poly.pdbx_seq_one_letter_code
_entity_poly.pdbx_strand_id
1 'polypeptide(L)'
;FKGVSAVMSYSGYQTGVYGTRNVCSQIINNGYASFAFVSDMSTGYSGNLGFPMPRQWSFDQFVEFTIGSGNGAVGIDLIATSGRDSGFNELSNDTNNDNYIAKYNQKVINQMVRAYQYLSQAGLDNPWNPHLTFYRYVNYSGLSWDIISSPVTEHDRKIYDEYRNKLTNSEGLYNYFIDPNTGSIIGLPHLIVTLQSQMFLADTINDSVSDFAGWLGDLMTCWGEVKKLGIQMEQGVFALVGTA
;
A
#
# COMPACT_ATOMS: atom_id res chain seq x y z
N PHE A 1 -9.75 -15.12 9.72
CA PHE A 1 -9.55 -13.84 10.42
C PHE A 1 -8.08 -13.48 10.65
N LYS A 2 -7.17 -14.43 10.95
CA LYS A 2 -5.72 -14.14 11.15
C LYS A 2 -5.08 -13.30 10.04
N GLY A 3 -5.30 -13.65 8.77
CA GLY A 3 -4.77 -12.90 7.63
C GLY A 3 -5.32 -11.47 7.53
N VAL A 4 -6.62 -11.28 7.76
CA VAL A 4 -7.25 -9.94 7.79
C VAL A 4 -6.63 -9.10 8.90
N SER A 5 -6.53 -9.64 10.12
CA SER A 5 -5.90 -8.96 11.26
C SER A 5 -4.44 -8.59 10.97
N ALA A 6 -3.68 -9.48 10.32
CA ALA A 6 -2.28 -9.24 9.98
C ALA A 6 -2.10 -8.16 8.90
N VAL A 7 -3.02 -8.05 7.93
CA VAL A 7 -2.97 -6.95 6.95
C VAL A 7 -3.42 -5.64 7.58
N MET A 8 -4.49 -5.67 8.38
CA MET A 8 -5.05 -4.48 9.00
C MET A 8 -4.12 -3.85 10.05
N SER A 9 -3.18 -4.58 10.65
CA SER A 9 -2.17 -3.97 11.53
C SER A 9 -1.29 -2.94 10.82
N TYR A 10 -1.23 -2.96 9.48
CA TYR A 10 -0.48 -1.98 8.69
C TYR A 10 -1.34 -0.84 8.14
N SER A 11 -2.67 -0.88 8.30
CA SER A 11 -3.57 0.13 7.70
C SER A 11 -3.78 1.37 8.56
N GLY A 12 -3.33 1.34 9.83
CA GLY A 12 -3.60 2.40 10.81
C GLY A 12 -5.02 2.38 11.38
N TYR A 13 -5.89 1.48 10.92
CA TYR A 13 -7.24 1.29 11.42
C TYR A 13 -7.31 0.15 12.43
N GLN A 14 -8.23 0.28 13.40
CA GLN A 14 -8.52 -0.82 14.32
C GLN A 14 -9.43 -1.84 13.64
N THR A 15 -9.16 -3.14 13.87
CA THR A 15 -9.92 -4.21 13.23
C THR A 15 -11.21 -4.50 14.00
N GLY A 16 -12.35 -4.49 13.31
CA GLY A 16 -13.64 -4.97 13.80
C GLY A 16 -14.05 -6.31 13.18
N VAL A 17 -15.03 -6.98 13.78
CA VAL A 17 -15.65 -8.21 13.25
C VAL A 17 -17.16 -8.06 13.18
N TYR A 18 -17.76 -8.47 12.05
CA TYR A 18 -19.20 -8.63 11.91
C TYR A 18 -19.59 -10.12 11.92
N GLY A 19 -20.60 -10.49 12.73
CA GLY A 19 -21.15 -11.84 12.74
C GLY A 19 -21.88 -12.19 14.04
N THR A 20 -22.18 -13.49 14.22
CA THR A 20 -22.88 -13.97 15.42
C THR A 20 -22.14 -13.67 16.71
N ARG A 21 -22.86 -13.65 17.83
CA ARG A 21 -22.28 -13.53 19.18
C ARG A 21 -21.13 -14.50 19.42
N ASN A 22 -21.28 -15.77 19.02
CA ASN A 22 -20.22 -16.77 19.14
C ASN A 22 -18.99 -16.45 18.27
N VAL A 23 -19.19 -16.11 16.99
CA VAL A 23 -18.09 -15.77 16.07
C VAL A 23 -17.33 -14.54 16.54
N CYS A 24 -18.04 -13.47 16.87
CA CYS A 24 -17.47 -12.23 17.40
C CYS A 24 -16.66 -12.51 18.67
N SER A 25 -17.23 -13.26 19.62
CA SER A 25 -16.55 -13.63 20.87
C SER A 25 -15.26 -14.41 20.61
N GLN A 26 -15.28 -15.40 19.72
CA GLN A 26 -14.08 -16.18 19.39
C GLN A 26 -13.00 -15.32 18.75
N ILE A 27 -13.34 -14.46 17.78
CA ILE A 27 -12.38 -13.62 17.08
C ILE A 27 -11.73 -12.60 18.03
N ILE A 28 -12.51 -11.97 18.89
CA ILE A 28 -12.02 -11.01 19.88
C ILE A 28 -11.18 -11.70 20.95
N ASN A 29 -11.62 -12.85 21.48
CA ASN A 29 -10.86 -13.59 22.50
C ASN A 29 -9.52 -14.11 22.00
N ASN A 30 -9.38 -14.32 20.69
CA ASN A 30 -8.11 -14.67 20.04
C ASN A 30 -7.26 -13.44 19.64
N GLY A 31 -7.71 -12.21 19.94
CA GLY A 31 -6.96 -10.98 19.69
C GLY A 31 -6.95 -10.50 18.24
N TYR A 32 -7.86 -11.00 17.39
CA TYR A 32 -7.88 -10.66 15.97
C TYR A 32 -8.81 -9.49 15.61
N ALA A 33 -9.60 -9.00 16.57
CA ALA A 33 -10.43 -7.80 16.43
C ALA A 33 -10.62 -7.14 17.81
N SER A 34 -10.86 -5.83 17.81
CA SER A 34 -11.09 -5.03 19.02
C SER A 34 -12.55 -4.62 19.21
N PHE A 35 -13.36 -4.68 18.14
CA PHE A 35 -14.76 -4.26 18.13
C PHE A 35 -15.63 -5.35 17.48
N ALA A 36 -16.84 -5.56 18.01
CA ALA A 36 -17.83 -6.45 17.42
C ALA A 36 -19.05 -5.68 16.89
N PHE A 37 -19.46 -6.02 15.68
CA PHE A 37 -20.76 -5.71 15.10
C PHE A 37 -21.57 -7.01 15.05
N VAL A 38 -22.55 -7.12 15.94
CA VAL A 38 -23.30 -8.36 16.13
C VAL A 38 -24.47 -8.44 15.15
N SER A 39 -24.61 -9.60 14.50
CA SER A 39 -25.69 -9.89 13.54
C SER A 39 -26.88 -10.58 14.23
N ASP A 40 -27.52 -9.94 15.20
CA ASP A 40 -28.58 -10.56 16.02
C ASP A 40 -29.90 -10.79 15.25
N MET A 41 -30.14 -10.04 14.18
CA MET A 41 -31.31 -10.17 13.31
C MET A 41 -31.25 -11.37 12.35
N SER A 42 -30.06 -11.88 12.04
CA SER A 42 -29.87 -12.91 11.03
C SER A 42 -30.57 -14.22 11.44
N THR A 43 -31.57 -14.65 10.66
CA THR A 43 -32.29 -15.90 10.91
C THR A 43 -31.45 -17.13 10.52
N GLY A 44 -31.60 -18.23 11.27
CA GLY A 44 -30.80 -19.45 11.07
C GLY A 44 -29.39 -19.41 11.67
N TYR A 45 -29.02 -18.35 12.39
CA TYR A 45 -27.71 -18.20 13.00
C TYR A 45 -27.70 -18.77 14.43
N SER A 46 -27.43 -20.08 14.55
CA SER A 46 -27.34 -20.76 15.86
C SER A 46 -26.29 -20.15 16.80
N GLY A 47 -25.29 -19.45 16.24
CA GLY A 47 -24.26 -18.74 17.01
C GLY A 47 -24.75 -17.56 17.86
N ASN A 48 -26.02 -17.15 17.74
CA ASN A 48 -26.65 -16.16 18.63
C ASN A 48 -27.42 -16.84 19.78
N LEU A 49 -27.91 -18.06 19.56
CA LEU A 49 -28.74 -18.78 20.54
C LEU A 49 -27.86 -19.35 21.65
N GLY A 50 -28.09 -18.92 22.89
CA GLY A 50 -27.36 -19.41 24.06
C GLY A 50 -25.97 -18.81 24.24
N PHE A 51 -25.53 -17.90 23.37
CA PHE A 51 -24.27 -17.17 23.53
C PHE A 51 -24.55 -15.76 24.09
N PRO A 52 -23.80 -15.32 25.12
CA PRO A 52 -23.93 -13.98 25.66
C PRO A 52 -23.42 -12.94 24.65
N MET A 53 -23.90 -11.70 24.80
CA MET A 53 -23.38 -10.56 24.02
C MET A 53 -21.87 -10.39 24.29
N PRO A 54 -21.01 -10.28 23.27
CA PRO A 54 -19.57 -10.05 23.45
C PRO A 54 -19.32 -8.73 24.20
N ARG A 55 -18.42 -8.68 25.19
CA ARG A 55 -18.16 -7.45 25.99
C ARG A 55 -17.67 -6.25 25.15
N GLN A 56 -17.07 -6.53 24.00
CA GLN A 56 -16.52 -5.55 23.07
C GLN A 56 -17.49 -5.23 21.91
N TRP A 57 -18.77 -5.58 22.03
CA TRP A 57 -19.78 -5.17 21.07
C TRP A 57 -19.86 -3.64 20.97
N SER A 58 -19.98 -3.16 19.75
CA SER A 58 -20.02 -1.74 19.37
C SER A 58 -21.32 -1.43 18.64
N PHE A 59 -21.72 -2.35 17.78
CA PHE A 59 -22.95 -2.29 17.00
C PHE A 59 -23.71 -3.60 17.13
N ASP A 60 -25.03 -3.54 17.11
CA ASP A 60 -25.92 -4.71 17.16
C ASP A 60 -27.07 -4.52 16.16
N GLN A 61 -27.14 -5.37 15.14
CA GLN A 61 -28.21 -5.37 14.13
C GLN A 61 -29.37 -6.23 14.65
N PHE A 62 -30.53 -5.63 14.90
CA PHE A 62 -31.62 -6.34 15.61
C PHE A 62 -32.98 -6.32 14.89
N VAL A 63 -33.24 -5.39 13.96
CA VAL A 63 -34.51 -5.29 13.22
C VAL A 63 -34.27 -4.77 11.79
N GLU A 64 -34.98 -5.29 10.80
CA GLU A 64 -35.06 -4.77 9.44
C GLU A 64 -36.45 -4.20 9.20
N PHE A 65 -36.52 -3.06 8.51
CA PHE A 65 -37.75 -2.49 8.00
C PHE A 65 -37.56 -2.01 6.57
N THR A 66 -38.64 -1.94 5.81
CA THR A 66 -38.59 -1.49 4.43
C THR A 66 -39.09 -0.06 4.33
N ILE A 67 -38.33 0.80 3.66
CA ILE A 67 -38.77 2.13 3.24
C ILE A 67 -39.10 2.12 1.74
N GLY A 68 -40.06 2.94 1.32
CA GLY A 68 -40.51 2.99 -0.09
C GLY A 68 -41.52 1.90 -0.46
N SER A 69 -41.76 1.74 -1.75
CA SER A 69 -42.73 0.78 -2.30
C SER A 69 -42.37 0.33 -3.73
N GLY A 70 -42.93 -0.81 -4.16
CA GLY A 70 -42.67 -1.37 -5.48
C GLY A 70 -41.19 -1.67 -5.72
N ASN A 71 -40.71 -1.40 -6.94
CA ASN A 71 -39.31 -1.62 -7.33
C ASN A 71 -38.32 -0.65 -6.65
N GLY A 72 -38.82 0.39 -5.96
CA GLY A 72 -38.00 1.35 -5.20
C GLY A 72 -37.93 1.05 -3.71
N ALA A 73 -38.46 -0.09 -3.26
CA ALA A 73 -38.39 -0.50 -1.87
C ALA A 73 -36.95 -0.83 -1.45
N VAL A 74 -36.52 -0.32 -0.28
CA VAL A 74 -35.17 -0.52 0.27
C VAL A 74 -35.29 -1.06 1.69
N GLY A 75 -34.61 -2.18 1.98
CA GLY A 75 -34.44 -2.70 3.33
C GLY A 75 -33.45 -1.85 4.12
N ILE A 76 -33.82 -1.47 5.34
CA ILE A 76 -33.02 -0.68 6.27
C ILE A 76 -32.94 -1.45 7.59
N ASP A 77 -31.71 -1.65 8.05
CA ASP A 77 -31.44 -2.28 9.33
C ASP A 77 -31.36 -1.25 10.46
N LEU A 78 -32.06 -1.49 11.56
CA LEU A 78 -31.83 -0.77 12.82
C LEU A 78 -30.66 -1.39 13.55
N ILE A 79 -29.69 -0.52 13.85
CA ILE A 79 -28.47 -0.85 14.57
C ILE A 79 -28.49 -0.14 15.92
N ALA A 80 -28.31 -0.88 17.01
CA ALA A 80 -28.06 -0.33 18.32
C ALA A 80 -26.56 -0.10 18.50
N THR A 81 -26.18 0.98 19.20
CA THR A 81 -24.78 1.27 19.55
C THR A 81 -24.55 1.09 21.04
N SER A 82 -23.41 0.54 21.41
CA SER A 82 -22.97 0.47 22.82
C SER A 82 -22.27 1.74 23.30
N GLY A 83 -21.97 2.67 22.39
CA GLY A 83 -21.11 3.83 22.64
C GLY A 83 -19.60 3.53 22.64
N ARG A 84 -19.20 2.26 22.46
CA ARG A 84 -17.77 1.86 22.35
C ARG A 84 -17.12 2.36 21.07
N ASP A 85 -17.90 2.37 19.99
CA ASP A 85 -17.58 3.07 18.76
C ASP A 85 -18.64 4.17 18.59
N SER A 86 -18.19 5.43 18.57
CA SER A 86 -19.08 6.58 18.39
C SER A 86 -19.46 6.78 16.92
N GLY A 87 -18.93 5.96 16.02
CA GLY A 87 -19.05 6.13 14.58
C GLY A 87 -18.46 7.47 14.14
N PHE A 88 -19.02 8.01 13.06
CA PHE A 88 -18.73 9.34 12.57
C PHE A 88 -20.06 10.00 12.17
N ASN A 89 -20.22 11.28 12.51
CA ASN A 89 -21.43 12.05 12.19
C ASN A 89 -21.28 12.88 10.91
N GLU A 90 -20.06 12.97 10.41
CA GLU A 90 -19.70 13.64 9.17
C GLU A 90 -18.60 12.81 8.51
N LEU A 91 -18.75 12.57 7.21
CA LEU A 91 -17.58 12.39 6.36
C LEU A 91 -17.15 13.80 6.02
N SER A 92 -16.06 14.28 6.63
CA SER A 92 -15.46 15.48 6.10
C SER A 92 -15.03 15.15 4.67
N ASN A 93 -15.58 15.86 3.69
CA ASN A 93 -14.86 16.09 2.45
C ASN A 93 -13.70 17.01 2.84
N ASP A 94 -12.73 16.48 3.59
CA ASP A 94 -11.58 17.26 3.98
C ASP A 94 -10.91 17.62 2.66
N THR A 95 -11.06 18.89 2.31
CA THR A 95 -10.54 19.53 1.11
C THR A 95 -9.02 19.73 1.23
N ASN A 96 -8.38 18.81 1.96
CA ASN A 96 -6.98 18.78 2.37
C ASN A 96 -6.36 17.40 2.06
N ASN A 97 -6.83 16.71 1.02
CA ASN A 97 -6.09 15.57 0.45
C ASN A 97 -4.62 16.00 0.14
N ASP A 98 -4.44 17.24 -0.31
CA ASP A 98 -3.15 17.93 -0.44
C ASP A 98 -2.34 17.93 0.86
N ASN A 99 -2.95 18.12 2.04
CA ASN A 99 -2.24 18.18 3.32
C ASN A 99 -1.83 16.77 3.79
N TYR A 100 -2.65 15.75 3.57
CA TYR A 100 -2.26 14.37 3.85
C TYR A 100 -1.17 13.89 2.89
N ILE A 101 -1.35 14.10 1.58
CA ILE A 101 -0.39 13.72 0.54
C ILE A 101 0.93 14.48 0.76
N ALA A 102 0.89 15.78 1.01
CA ALA A 102 2.08 16.56 1.33
C ALA A 102 2.76 16.06 2.61
N LYS A 103 2.01 15.77 3.69
CA LYS A 103 2.59 15.21 4.93
C LYS A 103 3.23 13.84 4.70
N TYR A 104 2.59 12.95 3.93
CA TYR A 104 3.14 11.65 3.61
C TYR A 104 4.41 11.79 2.75
N ASN A 105 4.33 12.50 1.63
CA ASN A 105 5.46 12.74 0.74
C ASN A 105 6.63 13.44 1.47
N GLN A 106 6.33 14.36 2.40
CA GLN A 106 7.35 14.99 3.25
C GLN A 106 8.06 13.97 4.14
N LYS A 107 7.38 12.96 4.68
CA LYS A 107 8.04 11.88 5.45
C LYS A 107 8.98 11.06 4.57
N VAL A 108 8.55 10.73 3.34
CA VAL A 108 9.39 10.04 2.36
C VAL A 108 10.65 10.86 2.05
N ILE A 109 10.48 12.14 1.68
CA ILE A 109 11.60 13.06 1.40
C ILE A 109 12.53 13.17 2.61
N ASN A 110 11.98 13.33 3.82
CA ASN A 110 12.79 13.44 5.03
C ASN A 110 13.60 12.16 5.30
N GLN A 111 13.05 10.97 5.04
CA GLN A 111 13.79 9.72 5.15
C GLN A 111 14.91 9.64 4.10
N MET A 112 14.63 10.07 2.86
CA MET A 112 15.65 10.14 1.80
C MET A 112 16.79 11.10 2.15
N VAL A 113 16.50 12.27 2.72
CA VAL A 113 17.51 13.22 3.20
C VAL A 113 18.36 12.61 4.31
N ARG A 114 17.75 11.92 5.28
CA ARG A 114 18.49 11.21 6.34
C ARG A 114 19.35 10.08 5.77
N ALA A 115 18.83 9.33 4.81
CA ALA A 115 19.59 8.29 4.11
C ALA A 115 20.80 8.89 3.42
N TYR A 116 20.66 10.02 2.73
CA TYR A 116 21.79 10.73 2.12
C TYR A 116 22.82 11.13 3.17
N GLN A 117 22.40 11.82 4.23
CA GLN A 117 23.30 12.29 5.31
C GLN A 117 24.09 11.14 5.96
N TYR A 118 23.42 10.01 6.21
CA TYR A 118 24.05 8.83 6.79
C TYR A 118 25.03 8.17 5.80
N LEU A 119 24.56 7.88 4.59
CA LEU A 119 25.30 7.09 3.61
C LEU A 119 26.48 7.85 2.99
N SER A 120 26.40 9.17 2.87
CA SER A 120 27.51 10.02 2.42
C SER A 120 28.73 9.97 3.35
N GLN A 121 28.56 9.48 4.58
CA GLN A 121 29.64 9.35 5.57
C GLN A 121 30.01 7.88 5.83
N ALA A 122 29.36 6.93 5.15
CA ALA A 122 29.46 5.51 5.46
C ALA A 122 30.66 4.78 4.82
N GLY A 123 31.51 5.49 4.05
CA GLY A 123 32.68 4.91 3.40
C GLY A 123 32.34 3.96 2.26
N LEU A 124 31.32 4.30 1.47
CA LEU A 124 30.88 3.53 0.30
C LEU A 124 31.93 3.51 -0.82
N ASP A 125 32.02 2.40 -1.52
CA ASP A 125 32.84 2.25 -2.73
C ASP A 125 32.28 3.15 -3.86
N ASN A 126 30.95 3.25 -3.96
CA ASN A 126 30.25 4.13 -4.91
C ASN A 126 29.45 5.21 -4.16
N PRO A 127 30.07 6.36 -3.82
CA PRO A 127 29.44 7.42 -3.05
C PRO A 127 28.52 8.33 -3.88
N TRP A 128 28.29 8.03 -5.16
CA TRP A 128 27.46 8.84 -6.05
C TRP A 128 25.98 8.65 -5.74
N ASN A 129 25.32 9.72 -5.27
CA ASN A 129 23.91 9.74 -4.89
C ASN A 129 23.49 8.49 -4.07
N PRO A 130 24.11 8.23 -2.92
CA PRO A 130 24.09 6.91 -2.28
C PRO A 130 22.69 6.54 -1.75
N HIS A 131 21.90 7.54 -1.39
CA HIS A 131 20.49 7.38 -1.05
C HIS A 131 19.66 6.86 -2.23
N LEU A 132 19.93 7.28 -3.47
CA LEU A 132 19.22 6.76 -4.63
C LEU A 132 19.54 5.27 -4.84
N THR A 133 20.82 4.91 -4.79
CA THR A 133 21.27 3.50 -4.83
C THR A 133 20.58 2.68 -3.73
N PHE A 134 20.53 3.21 -2.51
CA PHE A 134 19.88 2.57 -1.36
C PHE A 134 18.37 2.29 -1.58
N TYR A 135 17.63 3.16 -2.27
CA TYR A 135 16.21 2.89 -2.52
C TYR A 135 15.95 1.93 -3.69
N ARG A 136 16.93 1.69 -4.56
CA ARG A 136 16.78 0.79 -5.71
C ARG A 136 17.49 -0.56 -5.59
N TYR A 137 18.54 -0.71 -4.77
CA TYR A 137 19.50 -1.84 -4.83
C TYR A 137 18.90 -3.24 -4.61
N VAL A 138 17.71 -3.33 -4.01
CA VAL A 138 16.98 -4.59 -3.80
C VAL A 138 16.18 -5.00 -5.03
N ASN A 139 15.49 -4.04 -5.66
CA ASN A 139 14.55 -4.29 -6.74
C ASN A 139 15.18 -4.16 -8.13
N TYR A 140 16.21 -3.32 -8.25
CA TYR A 140 16.89 -2.97 -9.51
C TYR A 140 18.39 -3.19 -9.36
N SER A 141 18.78 -4.47 -9.38
CA SER A 141 20.13 -4.96 -9.11
C SER A 141 20.69 -5.83 -10.23
N GLY A 142 22.01 -5.92 -10.30
CA GLY A 142 22.72 -6.79 -11.23
C GLY A 142 23.25 -6.03 -12.43
N LEU A 143 24.04 -6.72 -13.26
CA LEU A 143 24.88 -6.09 -14.29
C LEU A 143 24.13 -5.10 -15.20
N SER A 144 22.91 -5.43 -15.63
CA SER A 144 22.11 -4.53 -16.48
C SER A 144 21.79 -3.19 -15.80
N TRP A 145 21.46 -3.21 -14.51
CA TRP A 145 21.17 -2.02 -13.73
C TRP A 145 22.45 -1.30 -13.28
N ASP A 146 23.50 -2.05 -12.98
CA ASP A 146 24.80 -1.50 -12.58
C ASP A 146 25.41 -0.62 -13.69
N ILE A 147 25.20 -0.99 -14.96
CA ILE A 147 25.66 -0.22 -16.13
C ILE A 147 24.96 1.13 -16.25
N ILE A 148 23.65 1.18 -15.99
CA ILE A 148 22.83 2.37 -16.30
C ILE A 148 22.48 3.22 -15.07
N SER A 149 22.67 2.69 -13.86
CA SER A 149 22.21 3.35 -12.62
C SER A 149 23.23 3.30 -11.48
N SER A 150 24.53 3.18 -11.80
CA SER A 150 25.67 2.95 -10.88
C SER A 150 25.79 1.50 -10.38
N PRO A 151 27.00 0.92 -10.29
CA PRO A 151 27.18 -0.40 -9.69
C PRO A 151 26.94 -0.39 -8.18
N VAL A 152 26.62 -1.57 -7.63
CA VAL A 152 26.49 -1.80 -6.18
C VAL A 152 27.42 -2.93 -5.76
N THR A 153 28.52 -2.61 -5.07
CA THR A 153 29.48 -3.60 -4.59
C THR A 153 28.92 -4.43 -3.44
N GLU A 154 29.57 -5.56 -3.13
CA GLU A 154 29.20 -6.36 -1.96
C GLU A 154 29.42 -5.59 -0.64
N HIS A 155 30.42 -4.71 -0.61
CA HIS A 155 30.69 -3.83 0.54
C HIS A 155 29.55 -2.82 0.74
N ASP A 156 29.17 -2.12 -0.33
CA ASP A 156 28.05 -1.17 -0.31
C ASP A 156 26.73 -1.85 0.11
N ARG A 157 26.46 -3.06 -0.40
CA ARG A 157 25.26 -3.84 -0.04
C ARG A 157 25.18 -4.12 1.46
N LYS A 158 26.28 -4.47 2.11
CA LYS A 158 26.31 -4.74 3.56
C LYS A 158 25.92 -3.49 4.35
N ILE A 159 26.49 -2.33 3.98
CA ILE A 159 26.15 -1.04 4.60
C ILE A 159 24.67 -0.69 4.38
N TYR A 160 24.15 -0.89 3.16
CA TYR A 160 22.75 -0.66 2.86
C TYR A 160 21.82 -1.60 3.65
N ASP A 161 22.13 -2.88 3.75
CA ASP A 161 21.33 -3.85 4.51
C ASP A 161 21.31 -3.51 6.01
N GLU A 162 22.43 -3.10 6.58
CA GLU A 162 22.50 -2.60 7.97
C GLU A 162 21.61 -1.38 8.18
N TYR A 163 21.70 -0.39 7.30
CA TYR A 163 20.88 0.82 7.39
C TYR A 163 19.39 0.52 7.18
N ARG A 164 19.05 -0.39 6.26
CA ARG A 164 17.68 -0.85 6.01
C ARG A 164 17.08 -1.53 7.23
N ASN A 165 17.84 -2.39 7.90
CA ASN A 165 17.42 -3.03 9.15
C ASN A 165 17.17 -1.99 10.25
N LYS A 166 18.04 -0.97 10.37
CA LYS A 166 17.84 0.14 11.31
C LYS A 166 16.54 0.90 11.03
N LEU A 167 16.24 1.22 9.78
CA LEU A 167 15.00 1.90 9.40
C LEU A 167 13.77 1.02 9.68
N THR A 168 13.84 -0.27 9.34
CA THR A 168 12.73 -1.23 9.54
C THR A 168 12.37 -1.37 11.02
N ASN A 169 13.35 -1.36 11.91
CA ASN A 169 13.15 -1.45 13.36
C ASN A 169 12.78 -0.11 14.03
N SER A 170 12.75 1.00 13.29
CA SER A 170 12.46 2.34 13.84
C SER A 170 11.22 2.96 13.23
N GLU A 171 11.30 3.44 11.99
CA GLU A 171 10.24 4.18 11.31
C GLU A 171 9.59 3.44 10.14
N GLY A 172 10.12 2.27 9.78
CA GLY A 172 9.75 1.54 8.56
C GLY A 172 10.44 2.11 7.31
N LEU A 173 10.36 1.37 6.20
CA LEU A 173 10.91 1.80 4.92
C LEU A 173 9.78 2.28 4.02
N TYR A 174 9.84 3.55 3.59
CA TYR A 174 8.91 4.05 2.59
C TYR A 174 9.27 3.51 1.21
N ASN A 175 8.25 3.09 0.44
CA ASN A 175 8.43 2.46 -0.86
C ASN A 175 7.55 3.07 -1.97
N TYR A 176 6.85 4.18 -1.72
CA TYR A 176 6.11 4.93 -2.72
C TYR A 176 5.95 6.41 -2.38
N PHE A 177 5.70 7.23 -3.40
CA PHE A 177 5.12 8.57 -3.31
C PHE A 177 3.64 8.53 -3.70
N ILE A 178 2.89 9.54 -3.28
CA ILE A 178 1.52 9.77 -3.77
C ILE A 178 1.56 10.99 -4.68
N ASP A 179 1.11 10.86 -5.93
CA ASP A 179 0.96 12.02 -6.82
C ASP A 179 -0.07 12.99 -6.21
N PRO A 180 0.30 14.26 -5.92
CA PRO A 180 -0.60 15.22 -5.29
C PRO A 180 -1.83 15.54 -6.14
N ASN A 181 -1.74 15.40 -7.47
CA ASN A 181 -2.84 15.78 -8.35
C ASN A 181 -3.87 14.67 -8.51
N THR A 182 -3.42 13.42 -8.71
CA THR A 182 -4.32 12.29 -8.98
C THR A 182 -4.53 11.36 -7.78
N GLY A 183 -3.71 11.47 -6.73
CA GLY A 183 -3.68 10.51 -5.63
C GLY A 183 -3.06 9.15 -6.00
N SER A 184 -2.52 9.01 -7.20
CA SER A 184 -1.92 7.75 -7.68
C SER A 184 -0.64 7.41 -6.93
N ILE A 185 -0.43 6.12 -6.68
CA ILE A 185 0.77 5.61 -6.02
C ILE A 185 1.89 5.49 -7.06
N ILE A 186 3.01 6.13 -6.80
CA ILE A 186 4.23 6.05 -7.61
C ILE A 186 5.27 5.23 -6.85
N GLY A 187 5.63 4.05 -7.36
CA GLY A 187 6.61 3.17 -6.72
C GLY A 187 7.98 3.83 -6.59
N LEU A 188 8.47 3.97 -5.35
CA LEU A 188 9.71 4.68 -5.06
C LEU A 188 10.94 4.01 -5.69
N PRO A 189 11.14 2.67 -5.62
CA PRO A 189 12.30 2.05 -6.25
C PRO A 189 12.39 2.29 -7.77
N HIS A 190 11.24 2.28 -8.45
CA HIS A 190 11.15 2.51 -9.90
C HIS A 190 11.42 3.97 -10.26
N LEU A 191 10.78 4.90 -9.55
CA LEU A 191 11.03 6.33 -9.72
C LEU A 191 12.51 6.67 -9.49
N ILE A 192 13.11 6.08 -8.46
CA ILE A 192 14.49 6.34 -8.08
C ILE A 192 15.49 5.72 -9.05
N VAL A 193 15.27 4.51 -9.57
CA VAL A 193 16.17 3.97 -10.61
C VAL A 193 16.09 4.79 -11.90
N THR A 194 14.90 5.30 -12.25
CA THR A 194 14.74 6.20 -13.39
C THR A 194 15.53 7.50 -13.17
N LEU A 195 15.34 8.16 -12.02
CA LEU A 195 16.06 9.38 -11.67
C LEU A 195 17.58 9.16 -11.59
N GLN A 196 18.01 8.08 -10.96
CA GLN A 196 19.43 7.75 -10.84
C GLN A 196 20.05 7.48 -12.20
N SER A 197 19.34 6.82 -13.11
CA SER A 197 19.83 6.59 -14.47
C SER A 197 19.96 7.89 -15.25
N GLN A 198 19.00 8.82 -15.11
CA GLN A 198 19.12 10.17 -15.66
C GLN A 198 20.36 10.88 -15.11
N MET A 199 20.53 10.92 -13.79
CA MET A 199 21.65 11.62 -13.16
C MET A 199 23.01 10.96 -13.44
N PHE A 200 23.04 9.63 -13.58
CA PHE A 200 24.27 8.87 -13.84
C PHE A 200 24.70 8.94 -15.30
N LEU A 201 23.74 9.00 -16.23
CA LEU A 201 24.01 8.98 -17.68
C LEU A 201 24.03 10.38 -18.31
N ALA A 202 23.27 11.36 -17.79
CA ALA A 202 23.23 12.72 -18.35
C ALA A 202 24.58 13.45 -18.31
N ASP A 203 25.50 13.04 -17.43
CA ASP A 203 26.86 13.57 -17.40
C ASP A 203 27.82 12.87 -18.39
N THR A 204 27.39 11.77 -19.07
CA THR A 204 28.34 10.94 -19.84
C THR A 204 27.85 10.39 -21.20
N ILE A 205 26.56 10.09 -21.45
CA ILE A 205 26.09 9.45 -22.71
C ILE A 205 24.61 9.82 -23.03
N ASN A 206 24.37 10.22 -24.28
CA ASN A 206 23.08 10.40 -25.01
C ASN A 206 21.77 10.15 -24.22
N ASP A 207 20.92 11.19 -24.12
CA ASP A 207 19.66 11.24 -23.34
C ASP A 207 18.74 10.02 -23.50
N SER A 208 18.78 9.32 -24.64
CA SER A 208 17.91 8.19 -24.96
C SER A 208 18.15 6.90 -24.17
N VAL A 209 19.30 6.73 -23.50
CA VAL A 209 19.57 5.50 -22.71
C VAL A 209 18.82 5.52 -21.37
N SER A 210 18.57 6.71 -20.84
CA SER A 210 17.84 6.90 -19.59
C SER A 210 16.36 6.48 -19.70
N ASP A 211 15.77 6.59 -20.90
CA ASP A 211 14.39 6.17 -21.18
C ASP A 211 14.18 4.68 -20.88
N PHE A 212 15.21 3.85 -21.05
CA PHE A 212 15.18 2.40 -20.77
C PHE A 212 14.96 2.09 -19.29
N ALA A 213 15.36 2.97 -18.38
CA ALA A 213 15.12 2.82 -16.95
C ALA A 213 13.73 3.31 -16.51
N GLY A 214 13.07 4.13 -17.36
CA GLY A 214 11.73 4.66 -17.15
C GLY A 214 10.72 4.11 -18.18
N TRP A 215 10.06 5.01 -18.90
CA TRP A 215 8.91 4.69 -19.74
C TRP A 215 9.18 3.66 -20.86
N LEU A 216 10.37 3.66 -21.46
CA LEU A 216 10.71 2.68 -22.50
C LEU A 216 10.94 1.28 -21.90
N GLY A 217 11.47 1.22 -20.67
CA GLY A 217 11.57 -0.02 -19.90
C GLY A 217 10.21 -0.62 -19.55
N ASP A 218 9.25 0.23 -19.18
CA ASP A 218 7.88 -0.18 -18.91
C ASP A 218 7.20 -0.76 -20.16
N LEU A 219 7.38 -0.09 -21.31
CA LEU A 219 6.85 -0.56 -22.59
C LEU A 219 7.45 -1.92 -23.00
N MET A 220 8.76 -2.10 -22.81
CA MET A 220 9.43 -3.37 -23.11
C MET A 220 9.00 -4.51 -22.16
N THR A 221 8.84 -4.22 -20.87
CA THR A 221 8.33 -5.18 -19.90
C THR A 221 6.92 -5.63 -20.26
N CYS A 222 6.05 -4.65 -20.56
CA CYS A 222 4.70 -4.91 -21.04
C CYS A 222 4.70 -5.79 -22.30
N TRP A 223 5.54 -5.46 -23.29
CA TRP A 223 5.69 -6.25 -24.51
C TRP A 223 6.21 -7.67 -24.24
N GLY A 224 7.15 -7.82 -23.29
CA GLY A 224 7.65 -9.12 -22.84
C GLY A 224 6.55 -9.99 -22.24
N GLU A 225 5.66 -9.41 -21.43
CA GLU A 225 4.50 -10.10 -20.85
C GLU A 225 3.48 -10.50 -21.92
N VAL A 226 3.16 -9.61 -22.87
CA VAL A 226 2.27 -9.92 -24.01
C VAL A 226 2.81 -11.10 -24.84
N LYS A 227 4.13 -11.11 -25.09
CA LYS A 227 4.78 -12.19 -25.84
C LYS A 227 4.78 -13.52 -25.08
N LYS A 228 4.94 -13.51 -23.75
CA LYS A 228 4.85 -14.71 -22.90
C LYS A 228 3.45 -15.32 -22.90
N LEU A 229 2.40 -14.50 -23.04
CA LEU A 229 1.01 -14.95 -23.07
C LEU A 229 0.57 -15.53 -24.42
N GLY A 230 1.43 -15.50 -25.46
CA GLY A 230 1.13 -16.08 -26.77
C GLY A 230 0.03 -15.36 -27.56
N ILE A 231 -0.32 -14.13 -27.17
CA ILE A 231 -1.38 -13.33 -27.78
C ILE A 231 -0.87 -12.75 -29.11
N GLN A 232 -1.68 -12.83 -30.18
CA GLN A 232 -1.34 -12.24 -31.47
C GLN A 232 -1.39 -10.70 -31.41
N MET A 233 -0.48 -10.03 -32.12
CA MET A 233 -0.24 -8.57 -32.04
C MET A 233 -1.51 -7.71 -32.21
N GLU A 234 -2.45 -8.11 -33.07
CA GLU A 234 -3.70 -7.37 -33.24
C GLU A 234 -4.52 -7.30 -31.95
N GLN A 235 -4.67 -8.41 -31.22
CA GLN A 235 -5.46 -8.46 -29.98
C GLN A 235 -4.76 -7.74 -28.81
N GLY A 236 -3.42 -7.76 -28.77
CA GLY A 236 -2.65 -7.08 -27.74
C GLY A 236 -2.75 -5.55 -27.81
N VAL A 237 -2.85 -4.99 -29.02
CA VAL A 237 -3.05 -3.53 -29.21
C VAL A 237 -4.45 -3.12 -28.76
N PHE A 238 -5.51 -3.85 -29.14
CA PHE A 238 -6.89 -3.51 -28.74
C PHE A 238 -7.13 -3.58 -27.23
N ALA A 239 -6.48 -4.50 -26.51
CA ALA A 239 -6.53 -4.56 -25.05
C ALA A 239 -5.83 -3.37 -24.37
N LEU A 240 -4.86 -2.74 -25.04
CA LEU A 240 -4.02 -1.66 -24.49
C LEU A 240 -4.63 -0.26 -24.66
N VAL A 241 -5.38 -0.02 -25.73
CA VAL A 241 -5.97 1.31 -26.03
C VAL A 241 -7.41 1.49 -25.52
N GLY A 242 -8.00 0.47 -24.89
CA GLY A 242 -9.32 0.59 -24.26
C GLY A 242 -10.43 0.99 -25.25
N THR A 243 -10.36 0.53 -26.49
CA THR A 243 -11.45 0.68 -27.47
C THR A 243 -12.16 -0.65 -27.62
N ALA A 244 -13.46 -0.65 -27.31
CA ALA A 244 -14.40 -1.73 -27.58
C ALA A 244 -14.39 -2.15 -29.06
#